data_AF-A0A2I1FVE8-F1
#
_entry.id   AF-A0A2I1FVE8-F1
#
_cell.length_a   1.000
_cell.length_b   1.000
_cell.length_c   1.000
_cell.angle_alpha   90.00
_cell.angle_beta   90.00
_cell.angle_gamma   90.00
#
_symmetry.space_group_name_H-M   'P 1'
#
loop_
_entity.id
_entity.type
_entity.pdbx_description
1 polymer ?
#
loop_
_entity_poly.entity_id
_entity_poly.type
_entity_poly.pdbx_seq_one_letter_code
_entity_poly.pdbx_strand_id
1 'polypeptide(L)'
;MTEKIRQDLVNAAFDKARENAQGYIAIKQIILNNENLRNAEKNEALKFLNEKYDRKNIRSNKGTKRTCEKCEEECSGKSYCENCIRNYLKKNFSNWTSGNKNIDTLIKKCQIDTLSPNRIIEWIPYDKLQNIKYLTKGGFSVIYEAEWINGRYYEWDSKEKKLKRKGTKKVILKTLEDNNNEEAEIHLTMSNKWGSIVRCYGITKDPSKGYMLVENRMDMDLREYLKHEEKITWQEKVKITYQIIKALGKIHKEKAIHKDLHSGNILYSKSRNYWYISDLGLCGPADKSPESVYGNLPYIAPEVITRKEYSYASDIYSIGMLMWEISSGQPPFINYEHNYGLAMDIVAGKRPKITPETGTPLQYKELMERCWDANITERSTTESI
;
A
#
# COMPACT_ATOMS: atom_id res chain seq x y z
N MET A 1 15.63 -27.69 -0.64
CA MET A 1 15.47 -26.23 -0.82
C MET A 1 13.98 -25.90 -0.74
N THR A 2 13.54 -25.17 0.28
CA THR A 2 12.12 -24.90 0.57
C THR A 2 11.50 -23.92 -0.43
N GLU A 3 10.17 -23.93 -0.57
CA GLU A 3 9.41 -23.01 -1.43
C GLU A 3 9.67 -21.53 -1.10
N LYS A 4 10.01 -21.23 0.16
CA LYS A 4 10.39 -19.90 0.66
C LYS A 4 11.72 -19.40 0.06
N ILE A 5 12.77 -20.22 0.05
CA ILE A 5 14.09 -19.87 -0.53
C ILE A 5 13.97 -19.58 -2.04
N ARG A 6 13.01 -20.22 -2.71
CA ARG A 6 12.77 -20.04 -4.15
C ARG A 6 12.05 -18.73 -4.47
N GLN A 7 11.10 -18.32 -3.65
CA GLN A 7 10.43 -17.01 -3.79
C GLN A 7 11.39 -15.85 -3.56
N ASP A 8 12.33 -16.00 -2.62
CA ASP A 8 13.35 -14.99 -2.34
C ASP A 8 14.31 -14.79 -3.51
N LEU A 9 14.71 -15.86 -4.21
CA LEU A 9 15.50 -15.79 -5.44
C LEU A 9 14.75 -15.07 -6.58
N VAL A 10 13.45 -15.33 -6.73
CA VAL A 10 12.60 -14.62 -7.69
C VAL A 10 12.52 -13.14 -7.33
N ASN A 11 12.24 -12.81 -6.06
CA ASN A 11 12.16 -11.43 -5.58
C ASN A 11 13.50 -10.68 -5.74
N ALA A 12 14.63 -11.33 -5.48
CA ALA A 12 15.97 -10.77 -5.66
C ALA A 12 16.27 -10.47 -7.14
N ALA A 13 15.94 -11.41 -8.04
CA ALA A 13 16.07 -11.20 -9.48
C ALA A 13 15.19 -10.03 -9.97
N PHE A 14 14.04 -9.80 -9.33
CA PHE A 14 13.15 -8.68 -9.60
C PHE A 14 13.62 -7.34 -9.04
N ASP A 15 14.19 -7.31 -7.84
CA ASP A 15 14.66 -6.08 -7.20
C ASP A 15 15.87 -5.51 -7.96
N LYS A 16 16.80 -6.37 -8.40
CA LYS A 16 17.94 -6.00 -9.26
C LYS A 16 17.54 -5.43 -10.63
N ALA A 17 16.29 -5.60 -11.00
CA ALA A 17 15.73 -5.38 -12.32
C ALA A 17 14.93 -4.05 -12.45
N ARG A 18 14.56 -3.41 -11.33
CA ARG A 18 13.52 -2.35 -11.28
C ARG A 18 13.94 -0.96 -11.77
N GLU A 19 15.14 -0.77 -12.30
CA GLU A 19 15.72 0.58 -12.44
C GLU A 19 15.49 1.34 -13.76
N ASN A 20 14.87 0.82 -14.84
CA ASN A 20 14.46 1.69 -15.98
C ASN A 20 13.39 1.09 -16.93
N ALA A 21 12.76 1.94 -17.78
CA ALA A 21 11.70 1.54 -18.73
C ALA A 21 12.19 0.69 -19.93
N GLN A 22 13.49 0.73 -20.24
CA GLN A 22 14.19 -0.29 -21.04
C GLN A 22 14.22 -1.66 -20.34
N GLY A 23 13.76 -1.72 -19.08
CA GLY A 23 13.81 -2.87 -18.21
C GLY A 23 12.93 -4.04 -18.59
N TYR A 24 11.70 -3.92 -19.12
CA TYR A 24 10.86 -5.13 -19.28
C TYR A 24 11.55 -6.23 -20.11
N ILE A 25 12.16 -5.86 -21.25
CA ILE A 25 12.89 -6.80 -22.11
C ILE A 25 14.16 -7.29 -21.40
N ALA A 26 14.95 -6.38 -20.84
CA ALA A 26 16.19 -6.73 -20.13
C ALA A 26 15.94 -7.65 -18.92
N ILE A 27 14.93 -7.36 -18.10
CA ILE A 27 14.50 -8.16 -16.94
C ILE A 27 13.99 -9.52 -17.39
N LYS A 28 13.20 -9.56 -18.46
CA LYS A 28 12.74 -10.83 -19.05
C LYS A 28 13.94 -11.69 -19.47
N GLN A 29 14.95 -11.11 -20.11
CA GLN A 29 16.18 -11.81 -20.49
C GLN A 29 16.99 -12.26 -19.27
N ILE A 30 17.14 -11.42 -18.24
CA ILE A 30 17.79 -11.80 -16.98
C ILE A 30 17.10 -13.01 -16.36
N ILE A 31 15.76 -13.03 -16.29
CA ILE A 31 15.02 -14.18 -15.74
C ILE A 31 15.25 -15.43 -16.59
N LEU A 32 15.15 -15.32 -17.92
CA LEU A 32 15.32 -16.45 -18.84
C LEU A 32 16.74 -17.03 -18.80
N ASN A 33 17.75 -16.17 -18.67
CA ASN A 33 19.16 -16.56 -18.67
C ASN A 33 19.69 -16.92 -17.28
N ASN A 34 18.88 -16.81 -16.21
CA ASN A 34 19.32 -17.16 -14.87
C ASN A 34 19.44 -18.68 -14.73
N GLU A 35 20.68 -19.18 -14.63
CA GLU A 35 21.00 -20.60 -14.49
C GLU A 35 20.58 -21.18 -13.13
N ASN A 36 20.40 -20.33 -12.12
CA ASN A 36 19.95 -20.74 -10.79
C ASN A 36 18.43 -20.96 -10.70
N LEU A 37 17.67 -20.60 -11.74
CA LEU A 37 16.21 -20.79 -11.78
C LEU A 37 15.82 -21.96 -12.68
N ARG A 38 14.95 -22.83 -12.19
CA ARG A 38 14.29 -23.87 -12.98
C ARG A 38 13.21 -23.26 -13.87
N ASN A 39 12.79 -23.97 -14.91
CA ASN A 39 11.77 -23.49 -15.85
C ASN A 39 10.45 -23.09 -15.15
N ALA A 40 10.02 -23.83 -14.13
CA ALA A 40 8.83 -23.48 -13.36
C ALA A 40 8.97 -22.13 -12.63
N GLU A 41 10.13 -21.87 -12.03
CA GLU A 41 10.43 -20.62 -11.30
C GLU A 41 10.57 -19.44 -12.27
N LYS A 42 11.20 -19.67 -13.43
CA LYS A 42 11.25 -18.68 -14.52
C LYS A 42 9.83 -18.32 -14.97
N ASN A 43 8.96 -19.30 -15.16
CA ASN A 43 7.58 -19.07 -15.58
C ASN A 43 6.78 -18.26 -14.55
N GLU A 44 6.92 -18.59 -13.26
CA GLU A 44 6.28 -17.82 -12.19
C GLU A 44 6.80 -16.38 -12.12
N ALA A 45 8.12 -16.20 -12.22
CA ALA A 45 8.72 -14.89 -12.30
C ALA A 45 8.18 -14.10 -13.51
N LEU A 46 8.20 -14.69 -14.71
CA LEU A 46 7.67 -14.04 -15.91
C LEU A 46 6.19 -13.68 -15.80
N LYS A 47 5.37 -14.52 -15.14
CA LYS A 47 3.97 -14.20 -14.86
C LYS A 47 3.86 -12.92 -14.03
N PHE A 48 4.63 -12.82 -12.95
CA PHE A 48 4.65 -11.61 -12.11
C PHE A 48 5.18 -10.37 -12.85
N LEU A 49 6.21 -10.53 -13.70
CA LEU A 49 6.74 -9.44 -14.54
C LEU A 49 5.65 -8.92 -15.49
N ASN A 50 4.98 -9.84 -16.18
CA ASN A 50 3.92 -9.53 -17.13
C ASN A 50 2.73 -8.85 -16.45
N GLU A 51 2.29 -9.33 -15.28
CA GLU A 51 1.23 -8.69 -14.50
C GLU A 51 1.58 -7.23 -14.14
N LYS A 52 2.83 -6.98 -13.74
CA LYS A 52 3.31 -5.61 -13.43
C LYS A 52 3.37 -4.74 -14.69
N TYR A 53 3.83 -5.30 -15.80
CA TYR A 53 3.94 -4.63 -17.08
C TYR A 53 2.56 -4.23 -17.63
N ASP A 54 1.64 -5.19 -17.72
CA ASP A 54 0.27 -4.98 -18.19
C ASP A 54 -0.44 -3.93 -17.35
N ARG A 55 -0.39 -4.05 -16.02
CA ARG A 55 -0.99 -3.05 -15.13
C ARG A 55 -0.39 -1.65 -15.33
N LYS A 56 0.92 -1.55 -15.55
CA LYS A 56 1.57 -0.25 -15.80
C LYS A 56 1.06 0.33 -17.12
N ASN A 57 1.07 -0.45 -18.19
CA ASN A 57 0.64 -0.02 -19.53
C ASN A 57 -0.82 0.42 -19.53
N ILE A 58 -1.73 -0.41 -19.00
CA ILE A 58 -3.17 -0.12 -18.89
C ILE A 58 -3.38 1.17 -18.11
N ARG A 59 -2.72 1.34 -16.96
CA ARG A 59 -2.87 2.55 -16.14
C ARG A 59 -2.33 3.81 -16.82
N SER A 60 -1.18 3.72 -17.48
CA SER A 60 -0.61 4.89 -18.16
C SER A 60 -1.25 5.19 -19.51
N ASN A 61 -2.04 4.26 -20.06
CA ASN A 61 -2.47 4.25 -21.46
C ASN A 61 -1.27 4.50 -22.41
N LYS A 62 -0.11 3.92 -22.06
CA LYS A 62 1.15 4.02 -22.80
C LYS A 62 1.64 2.62 -23.12
N GLY A 63 2.20 2.44 -24.32
CA GLY A 63 2.69 1.16 -24.82
C GLY A 63 1.99 0.77 -26.12
N THR A 64 2.45 -0.33 -26.72
CA THR A 64 1.85 -0.88 -27.93
C THR A 64 0.48 -1.45 -27.61
N LYS A 65 -0.56 -0.83 -28.15
CA LYS A 65 -1.91 -1.39 -28.13
C LYS A 65 -1.99 -2.58 -29.08
N ARG A 66 -2.92 -3.48 -28.81
CA ARG A 66 -3.29 -4.56 -29.72
C ARG A 66 -4.80 -4.66 -29.83
N THR A 67 -5.29 -5.16 -30.95
CA THR A 67 -6.70 -5.54 -31.08
C THR A 67 -6.93 -6.85 -30.34
N CYS A 68 -7.95 -6.91 -29.48
CA CYS A 68 -8.32 -8.14 -28.81
C CYS A 68 -9.11 -9.05 -29.75
N GLU A 69 -8.63 -10.26 -30.01
CA GLU A 69 -9.34 -11.26 -30.83
C GLU A 69 -10.72 -11.70 -30.27
N LYS A 70 -11.05 -11.33 -29.04
CA LYS A 70 -12.31 -11.78 -28.37
C LYS A 70 -13.38 -10.70 -28.30
N CYS A 71 -13.00 -9.45 -28.17
CA CYS A 71 -13.95 -8.33 -28.10
C CYS A 71 -13.71 -7.29 -29.19
N GLU A 72 -12.70 -7.47 -30.05
CA GLU A 72 -12.35 -6.61 -31.19
C GLU A 72 -11.98 -5.17 -30.82
N GLU A 73 -11.95 -4.85 -29.54
CA GLU A 73 -11.50 -3.56 -29.02
C GLU A 73 -9.97 -3.51 -28.88
N GLU A 74 -9.41 -2.30 -29.02
CA GLU A 74 -8.01 -2.04 -28.65
C GLU A 74 -7.80 -2.20 -27.15
N CYS A 75 -6.77 -2.94 -26.76
CA CYS A 75 -6.38 -3.13 -25.36
C CYS A 75 -4.86 -2.97 -25.16
N SER A 76 -4.49 -2.57 -23.94
CA SER A 76 -3.11 -2.31 -23.54
C SER A 76 -2.43 -3.50 -22.85
N GLY A 77 -3.22 -4.44 -22.34
CA GLY A 77 -2.70 -5.64 -21.69
C GLY A 77 -2.14 -6.65 -22.68
N LYS A 78 -0.93 -7.15 -22.44
CA LYS A 78 -0.29 -8.20 -23.24
C LYS A 78 -0.83 -9.59 -22.88
N SER A 79 -1.01 -9.87 -21.59
CA SER A 79 -1.36 -11.21 -21.10
C SER A 79 -2.87 -11.44 -20.93
N TYR A 80 -3.63 -10.36 -20.81
CA TYR A 80 -5.10 -10.37 -20.77
C TYR A 80 -5.63 -9.11 -21.46
N CYS A 81 -6.93 -9.09 -21.74
CA CYS A 81 -7.62 -7.89 -22.23
C CYS A 81 -8.42 -7.29 -21.08
N GLU A 82 -8.09 -6.06 -20.69
CA GLU A 82 -8.80 -5.32 -19.64
C GLU A 82 -10.26 -5.07 -20.00
N ASN A 83 -10.59 -4.86 -21.28
CA ASN A 83 -11.97 -4.63 -21.72
C ASN A 83 -12.81 -5.90 -21.60
N CYS A 84 -12.27 -7.07 -21.96
CA CYS A 84 -12.94 -8.36 -21.74
C CYS A 84 -13.29 -8.57 -20.25
N ILE A 85 -12.35 -8.27 -19.35
CA ILE A 85 -12.57 -8.38 -17.90
C ILE A 85 -13.65 -7.39 -17.44
N ARG A 86 -13.55 -6.11 -17.84
CA ARG A 86 -14.52 -5.07 -17.48
C ARG A 86 -15.93 -5.41 -18.00
N ASN A 87 -16.03 -5.92 -19.22
CA ASN A 87 -17.29 -6.33 -19.83
C ASN A 87 -17.86 -7.58 -19.12
N TYR A 88 -17.02 -8.52 -18.70
CA TYR A 88 -17.44 -9.62 -17.84
C TYR A 88 -18.00 -9.12 -16.50
N LEU A 89 -17.33 -8.17 -15.85
CA LEU A 89 -17.78 -7.59 -14.59
C LEU A 89 -19.10 -6.84 -14.75
N LYS A 90 -19.24 -5.98 -15.78
CA LYS A 90 -20.48 -5.24 -16.10
C LYS A 90 -21.68 -6.16 -16.24
N LYS A 91 -21.53 -7.31 -16.92
CA LYS A 91 -22.59 -8.32 -17.06
C LYS A 91 -23.04 -8.94 -15.73
N ASN A 92 -22.20 -8.89 -14.70
CA ASN A 92 -22.47 -9.44 -13.38
C ASN A 92 -22.91 -8.37 -12.35
N PHE A 93 -23.10 -7.11 -12.75
CA PHE A 93 -23.51 -6.03 -11.84
C PHE A 93 -24.88 -6.23 -11.17
N SER A 94 -25.75 -7.05 -11.78
CA SER A 94 -27.05 -7.42 -11.23
C SER A 94 -27.01 -8.63 -10.30
N ASN A 95 -25.90 -9.36 -10.26
CA ASN A 95 -25.83 -10.66 -9.56
C ASN A 95 -25.53 -10.52 -8.07
N TRP A 96 -25.23 -9.31 -7.59
CA TRP A 96 -25.01 -9.01 -6.18
C TRP A 96 -25.38 -7.55 -5.89
N THR A 97 -25.70 -7.27 -4.64
CA THR A 97 -25.88 -5.91 -4.10
C THR A 97 -25.53 -5.93 -2.61
N SER A 98 -24.99 -4.82 -2.11
CA SER A 98 -24.81 -4.58 -0.68
C SER A 98 -26.08 -4.10 0.03
N GLY A 99 -27.15 -3.82 -0.72
CA GLY A 99 -28.34 -3.11 -0.24
C GLY A 99 -28.13 -1.60 -0.06
N ASN A 100 -26.93 -1.08 -0.31
CA ASN A 100 -26.61 0.34 -0.25
C ASN A 100 -26.13 0.85 -1.62
N LYS A 101 -26.88 1.79 -2.19
CA LYS A 101 -26.63 2.33 -3.53
C LYS A 101 -25.25 3.00 -3.65
N ASN A 102 -24.78 3.68 -2.62
CA ASN A 102 -23.49 4.37 -2.64
C ASN A 102 -22.32 3.36 -2.68
N ILE A 103 -22.38 2.34 -1.84
CA ILE A 103 -21.38 1.25 -1.81
C ILE A 103 -21.39 0.48 -3.14
N ASP A 104 -22.56 0.13 -3.65
CA ASP A 104 -22.69 -0.56 -4.93
C ASP A 104 -22.10 0.28 -6.08
N THR A 105 -22.35 1.59 -6.07
CA THR A 105 -21.85 2.53 -7.08
C THR A 105 -20.32 2.63 -7.02
N LEU A 106 -19.76 2.72 -5.81
CA LEU A 106 -18.31 2.76 -5.59
C LEU A 106 -17.61 1.49 -6.06
N ILE A 107 -18.15 0.31 -5.71
CA ILE A 107 -17.58 -0.97 -6.14
C ILE A 107 -17.66 -1.11 -7.67
N LYS A 108 -18.79 -0.76 -8.29
CA LYS A 108 -18.96 -0.79 -9.75
C LYS A 108 -17.98 0.15 -10.46
N LYS A 109 -17.77 1.37 -9.95
CA LYS A 109 -16.74 2.31 -10.43
C LYS A 109 -15.35 1.66 -10.38
N CYS A 110 -14.97 1.08 -9.24
CA CYS A 110 -13.68 0.40 -9.10
C CYS A 110 -13.52 -0.81 -10.04
N GLN A 111 -14.60 -1.53 -10.35
CA GLN A 111 -14.60 -2.65 -11.28
C GLN A 111 -14.45 -2.20 -12.73
N ILE A 112 -15.05 -1.07 -13.13
CA ILE A 112 -14.87 -0.47 -14.46
C ILE A 112 -13.42 -0.01 -14.64
N ASP A 113 -12.81 0.53 -13.60
CA ASP A 113 -11.43 1.01 -13.62
C ASP A 113 -10.40 -0.08 -13.32
N THR A 114 -10.82 -1.35 -13.24
CA THR A 114 -9.90 -2.43 -12.87
C THR A 114 -8.75 -2.55 -13.87
N LEU A 115 -7.55 -2.75 -13.32
CA LEU A 115 -6.32 -2.82 -14.10
C LEU A 115 -5.83 -4.25 -14.32
N SER A 116 -6.25 -5.20 -13.47
CA SER A 116 -5.81 -6.60 -13.53
C SER A 116 -6.83 -7.52 -12.83
N PRO A 117 -6.92 -8.81 -13.23
CA PRO A 117 -7.83 -9.78 -12.62
C PRO A 117 -7.69 -9.85 -11.09
N ASN A 118 -6.45 -9.73 -10.62
CA ASN A 118 -6.10 -9.87 -9.22
C ASN A 118 -6.29 -8.58 -8.39
N ARG A 119 -6.83 -7.51 -9.00
CA ARG A 119 -7.13 -6.21 -8.39
C ARG A 119 -8.59 -5.80 -8.51
N ILE A 120 -9.46 -6.73 -8.89
CA ILE A 120 -10.90 -6.51 -8.88
C ILE A 120 -11.35 -6.26 -7.43
N ILE A 121 -12.11 -5.18 -7.26
CA ILE A 121 -12.78 -4.85 -6.00
C ILE A 121 -14.11 -5.58 -5.96
N GLU A 122 -14.47 -6.16 -4.82
CA GLU A 122 -15.65 -7.01 -4.68
C GLU A 122 -16.55 -6.52 -3.53
N TRP A 123 -17.86 -6.68 -3.71
CA TRP A 123 -18.72 -6.88 -2.55
C TRP A 123 -18.50 -8.30 -2.06
N ILE A 124 -18.17 -8.46 -0.79
CA ILE A 124 -17.84 -9.76 -0.20
C ILE A 124 -18.96 -10.10 0.77
N PRO A 125 -19.88 -11.02 0.41
CA PRO A 125 -20.91 -11.48 1.31
C PRO A 125 -20.30 -11.98 2.62
N TYR A 126 -20.86 -11.53 3.75
CA TYR A 126 -20.27 -11.78 5.07
C TYR A 126 -20.23 -13.28 5.41
N ASP A 127 -21.16 -14.08 4.88
CA ASP A 127 -21.17 -15.56 5.00
C ASP A 127 -19.97 -16.25 4.32
N LYS A 128 -19.23 -15.55 3.45
CA LYS A 128 -17.97 -16.03 2.87
C LYS A 128 -16.77 -15.79 3.77
N LEU A 129 -16.94 -15.12 4.91
CA LEU A 129 -15.90 -14.84 5.89
C LEU A 129 -16.09 -15.77 7.10
N GLN A 130 -15.14 -16.66 7.32
CA GLN A 130 -15.14 -17.63 8.41
C GLN A 130 -14.01 -17.36 9.40
N ASN A 131 -14.06 -18.02 10.56
CA ASN A 131 -13.00 -17.96 11.57
C ASN A 131 -12.65 -16.53 11.98
N ILE A 132 -13.66 -15.66 12.09
CA ILE A 132 -13.49 -14.24 12.41
C ILE A 132 -13.03 -14.12 13.87
N LYS A 133 -11.88 -13.50 14.09
CA LYS A 133 -11.26 -13.33 15.41
C LYS A 133 -10.89 -11.87 15.60
N TYR A 134 -11.22 -11.31 16.77
CA TYR A 134 -10.74 -9.98 17.16
C TYR A 134 -9.20 -9.97 17.18
N LEU A 135 -8.61 -8.94 16.60
CA LEU A 135 -7.16 -8.73 16.60
C LEU A 135 -6.78 -7.57 17.51
N THR A 136 -7.34 -6.39 17.26
CA THR A 136 -7.04 -5.18 18.03
C THR A 136 -8.09 -4.09 17.80
N LYS A 137 -8.05 -3.04 18.61
CA LYS A 137 -8.83 -1.81 18.45
C LYS A 137 -7.85 -0.63 18.38
N GLY A 138 -7.86 0.06 17.25
CA GLY A 138 -7.15 1.33 17.05
C GLY A 138 -8.00 2.53 17.47
N GLY A 139 -7.58 3.74 17.08
CA GLY A 139 -8.28 4.98 17.39
C GLY A 139 -9.69 5.03 16.79
N PHE A 140 -9.83 4.69 15.51
CA PHE A 140 -11.07 4.85 14.72
C PHE A 140 -11.65 3.52 14.22
N SER A 141 -11.02 2.39 14.52
CA SER A 141 -11.44 1.11 13.95
C SER A 141 -11.13 -0.07 14.84
N VAL A 142 -11.99 -1.08 14.74
CA VAL A 142 -11.75 -2.41 15.30
C VAL A 142 -11.31 -3.33 14.16
N ILE A 143 -10.24 -4.09 14.42
CA ILE A 143 -9.59 -4.96 13.45
C ILE A 143 -9.84 -6.41 13.82
N TYR A 144 -10.21 -7.21 12.83
CA TYR A 144 -10.41 -8.65 12.95
C TYR A 144 -9.57 -9.39 11.91
N GLU A 145 -9.16 -10.62 12.22
CA GLU A 145 -8.66 -11.57 11.22
C GLU A 145 -9.79 -12.49 10.78
N ALA A 146 -9.81 -12.88 9.50
CA ALA A 146 -10.80 -13.83 8.97
C ALA A 146 -10.22 -14.67 7.82
N GLU A 147 -10.94 -15.73 7.46
CA GLU A 147 -10.69 -16.56 6.28
C GLU A 147 -11.80 -16.32 5.25
N TRP A 148 -11.43 -15.76 4.10
CA TRP A 148 -12.34 -15.56 2.98
C TRP A 148 -12.38 -16.80 2.09
N ILE A 149 -13.49 -17.54 2.14
CA ILE A 149 -13.74 -18.75 1.34
C ILE A 149 -13.71 -18.40 -0.14
N ASN A 150 -13.07 -19.25 -0.94
CA ASN A 150 -12.79 -19.06 -2.36
C ASN A 150 -11.88 -17.87 -2.69
N GLY A 151 -11.70 -16.92 -1.76
CA GLY A 151 -10.76 -15.81 -1.87
C GLY A 151 -11.00 -14.93 -3.10
N ARG A 152 -10.00 -14.09 -3.41
CA ARG A 152 -10.03 -13.16 -4.54
C ARG A 152 -9.89 -13.85 -5.89
N TYR A 153 -10.31 -13.14 -6.94
CA TYR A 153 -9.86 -13.42 -8.30
C TYR A 153 -8.33 -13.31 -8.45
N TYR A 154 -7.74 -14.15 -9.31
CA TYR A 154 -6.31 -14.12 -9.59
C TYR A 154 -5.95 -14.10 -11.08
N GLU A 155 -6.82 -14.60 -11.96
CA GLU A 155 -6.52 -14.77 -13.37
C GLU A 155 -7.77 -14.65 -14.23
N TRP A 156 -7.58 -14.17 -15.47
CA TRP A 156 -8.60 -14.19 -16.51
C TRP A 156 -8.33 -15.36 -17.46
N ASP A 157 -9.30 -16.27 -17.59
CA ASP A 157 -9.25 -17.32 -18.58
C ASP A 157 -9.87 -16.83 -19.89
N SER A 158 -9.02 -16.60 -20.89
CA SER A 158 -9.45 -16.08 -22.19
C SER A 158 -10.20 -17.10 -23.04
N LYS A 159 -10.03 -18.41 -22.80
CA LYS A 159 -10.73 -19.48 -23.51
C LYS A 159 -12.16 -19.60 -22.98
N GLU A 160 -12.25 -19.71 -21.66
CA GLU A 160 -13.52 -19.89 -20.94
C GLU A 160 -14.28 -18.58 -20.70
N LYS A 161 -13.64 -17.43 -20.97
CA LYS A 161 -14.18 -16.08 -20.74
C LYS A 161 -14.66 -15.88 -19.29
N LYS A 162 -13.91 -16.39 -18.32
CA LYS A 162 -14.25 -16.34 -16.89
C LYS A 162 -13.06 -15.99 -16.01
N LEU A 163 -13.35 -15.38 -14.87
CA LEU A 163 -12.34 -15.10 -13.83
C LEU A 163 -12.14 -16.34 -12.95
N LYS A 164 -10.88 -16.66 -12.64
CA LYS A 164 -10.50 -17.75 -11.74
C LYS A 164 -10.14 -17.23 -10.36
N ARG A 165 -10.41 -18.03 -9.32
CA ARG A 165 -10.14 -17.73 -7.90
C ARG A 165 -9.07 -18.64 -7.31
N LYS A 166 -8.29 -18.14 -6.34
CA LYS A 166 -7.10 -18.82 -5.78
C LYS A 166 -7.39 -19.59 -4.49
N GLY A 167 -8.65 -19.97 -4.25
CA GLY A 167 -9.05 -20.66 -3.03
C GLY A 167 -9.06 -19.75 -1.79
N THR A 168 -9.28 -20.35 -0.62
CA THR A 168 -9.43 -19.63 0.65
C THR A 168 -8.22 -18.76 0.97
N LYS A 169 -8.48 -17.56 1.49
CA LYS A 169 -7.43 -16.59 1.80
C LYS A 169 -7.64 -15.94 3.17
N LYS A 170 -6.57 -15.83 3.96
CA LYS A 170 -6.54 -15.01 5.18
C LYS A 170 -6.58 -13.53 4.85
N VAL A 171 -7.47 -12.80 5.52
CA VAL A 171 -7.74 -11.37 5.33
C VAL A 171 -7.87 -10.66 6.67
N ILE A 172 -7.79 -9.34 6.63
CA ILE A 172 -8.10 -8.45 7.73
C ILE A 172 -9.46 -7.81 7.47
N LEU A 173 -10.31 -7.71 8.49
CA LEU A 173 -11.53 -6.93 8.45
C LEU A 173 -11.33 -5.69 9.32
N LYS A 174 -11.43 -4.51 8.71
CA LYS A 174 -11.35 -3.22 9.40
C LYS A 174 -12.74 -2.58 9.40
N THR A 175 -13.30 -2.33 10.59
CA THR A 175 -14.59 -1.63 10.69
C THR A 175 -14.49 -0.22 10.13
N LEU A 176 -15.49 0.19 9.37
CA LEU A 176 -15.70 1.57 8.98
C LEU A 176 -16.67 2.20 9.98
N GLU A 177 -16.35 3.39 10.49
CA GLU A 177 -17.34 4.17 11.25
C GLU A 177 -18.52 4.54 10.35
N ASP A 178 -19.73 4.56 10.92
CA ASP A 178 -20.94 4.91 10.18
C ASP A 178 -20.78 6.30 9.55
N ASN A 179 -20.99 6.38 8.22
CA ASN A 179 -20.79 7.53 7.34
C ASN A 179 -19.38 7.75 6.74
N ASN A 180 -18.35 6.96 7.09
CA ASN A 180 -17.03 7.12 6.49
C ASN A 180 -16.91 6.44 5.09
N ASN A 181 -17.75 6.89 4.16
CA ASN A 181 -17.64 6.52 2.74
C ASN A 181 -16.32 7.02 2.12
N GLU A 182 -15.69 8.05 2.72
CA GLU A 182 -14.45 8.66 2.23
C GLU A 182 -13.26 7.70 2.36
N GLU A 183 -13.07 7.06 3.52
CA GLU A 183 -12.02 6.04 3.70
C GLU A 183 -12.18 4.87 2.73
N ALA A 184 -13.41 4.37 2.59
CA ALA A 184 -13.69 3.29 1.66
C ALA A 184 -13.37 3.69 0.21
N GLU A 185 -13.79 4.88 -0.22
CA GLU A 185 -13.52 5.35 -1.58
C GLU A 185 -12.01 5.49 -1.82
N ILE A 186 -11.28 6.15 -0.92
CA ILE A 186 -9.85 6.38 -1.11
C ILE A 186 -9.08 5.05 -1.07
N HIS A 187 -9.38 4.13 -0.15
CA HIS A 187 -8.61 2.88 -0.04
C HIS A 187 -8.88 1.90 -1.19
N LEU A 188 -10.14 1.75 -1.61
CA LEU A 188 -10.49 0.90 -2.74
C LEU A 188 -9.84 1.41 -4.03
N THR A 189 -9.90 2.72 -4.29
CA THR A 189 -9.33 3.33 -5.50
C THR A 189 -7.79 3.32 -5.48
N MET A 190 -7.17 3.75 -4.38
CA MET A 190 -5.72 3.82 -4.20
C MET A 190 -5.08 2.44 -4.31
N SER A 191 -5.59 1.46 -3.55
CA SER A 191 -4.99 0.13 -3.52
C SER A 191 -5.25 -0.67 -4.81
N ASN A 192 -6.27 -0.32 -5.58
CA ASN A 192 -6.50 -0.86 -6.94
C ASN A 192 -5.49 -0.27 -7.93
N LYS A 193 -5.17 1.02 -7.85
CA LYS A 193 -4.24 1.70 -8.78
C LYS A 193 -2.76 1.46 -8.44
N TRP A 194 -2.42 1.45 -7.16
CA TRP A 194 -1.05 1.47 -6.66
C TRP A 194 -0.66 0.16 -5.96
N GLY A 195 0.57 -0.29 -6.20
CA GLY A 195 1.07 -1.58 -5.72
C GLY A 195 1.85 -1.51 -4.42
N SER A 196 1.90 -0.34 -3.82
CA SER A 196 2.65 0.03 -2.61
C SER A 196 1.73 0.44 -1.45
N ILE A 197 0.42 0.41 -1.67
CA ILE A 197 -0.62 0.59 -0.65
C ILE A 197 -1.17 -0.79 -0.31
N VAL A 198 -1.45 -1.04 0.97
CA VAL A 198 -2.07 -2.29 1.42
C VAL A 198 -3.34 -2.56 0.62
N ARG A 199 -3.46 -3.79 0.12
CA ARG A 199 -4.51 -4.15 -0.81
C ARG A 199 -5.84 -4.28 -0.07
N CYS A 200 -6.80 -3.42 -0.39
CA CYS A 200 -8.20 -3.65 -0.05
C CYS A 200 -8.87 -4.46 -1.17
N TYR A 201 -9.47 -5.60 -0.82
CA TYR A 201 -10.18 -6.48 -1.74
C TYR A 201 -11.60 -6.03 -1.99
N GLY A 202 -12.21 -5.29 -1.06
CA GLY A 202 -13.63 -5.06 -1.10
C GLY A 202 -14.21 -4.60 0.20
N ILE A 203 -15.53 -4.62 0.24
CA ILE A 203 -16.33 -4.26 1.39
C ILE A 203 -17.22 -5.45 1.75
N THR A 204 -17.41 -5.67 3.05
CA THR A 204 -18.43 -6.55 3.60
C THR A 204 -19.32 -5.78 4.58
N LYS A 205 -20.40 -6.40 5.06
CA LYS A 205 -21.24 -5.85 6.12
C LYS A 205 -21.52 -6.92 7.15
N ASP A 206 -20.96 -6.72 8.34
CA ASP A 206 -21.31 -7.48 9.53
C ASP A 206 -22.73 -7.06 9.98
N PRO A 207 -23.65 -8.00 10.25
CA PRO A 207 -25.01 -7.68 10.68
C PRO A 207 -25.09 -6.84 11.96
N SER A 208 -24.08 -6.95 12.84
CA SER A 208 -24.00 -6.28 14.15
C SER A 208 -23.05 -5.07 14.17
N LYS A 209 -22.02 -5.06 13.32
CA LYS A 209 -20.93 -4.05 13.36
C LYS A 209 -20.89 -3.13 12.15
N GLY A 210 -21.81 -3.28 11.20
CA GLY A 210 -21.87 -2.44 10.02
C GLY A 210 -20.83 -2.80 8.96
N TYR A 211 -20.42 -1.81 8.16
CA TYR A 211 -19.52 -2.02 7.03
C TYR A 211 -18.07 -2.23 7.46
N MET A 212 -17.35 -3.07 6.73
CA MET A 212 -15.93 -3.32 6.95
C MET A 212 -15.17 -3.38 5.63
N LEU A 213 -13.95 -2.86 5.62
CA LEU A 213 -12.98 -3.13 4.56
C LEU A 213 -12.41 -4.54 4.73
N VAL A 214 -12.26 -5.25 3.61
CA VAL A 214 -11.62 -6.57 3.58
C VAL A 214 -10.23 -6.41 2.96
N GLU A 215 -9.20 -6.46 3.79
CA GLU A 215 -7.83 -6.14 3.41
C GLU A 215 -6.90 -7.36 3.37
N ASN A 216 -5.78 -7.20 2.67
CA ASN A 216 -4.72 -8.19 2.68
C ASN A 216 -4.05 -8.24 4.05
N ARG A 217 -4.05 -9.42 4.65
CA ARG A 217 -3.23 -9.69 5.84
C ARG A 217 -1.75 -9.51 5.53
N MET A 218 -1.09 -8.70 6.36
CA MET A 218 0.35 -8.45 6.34
C MET A 218 1.04 -9.23 7.46
N ASP A 219 2.36 -9.28 7.46
CA ASP A 219 3.12 -10.12 8.38
C ASP A 219 3.42 -9.42 9.71
N MET A 220 3.68 -8.11 9.68
CA MET A 220 3.96 -7.24 10.84
C MET A 220 4.00 -5.77 10.40
N ASP A 221 4.00 -4.85 11.36
CA ASP A 221 4.28 -3.43 11.13
C ASP A 221 5.78 -3.09 11.28
N LEU A 222 6.17 -1.87 10.90
CA LEU A 222 7.56 -1.42 10.95
C LEU A 222 8.07 -1.32 12.39
N ARG A 223 7.21 -0.97 13.35
CA ARG A 223 7.60 -0.84 14.76
C ARG A 223 7.95 -2.19 15.34
N GLU A 224 7.15 -3.22 15.07
CA GLU A 224 7.44 -4.60 15.44
C GLU A 224 8.72 -5.10 14.77
N TYR A 225 8.87 -4.85 13.46
CA TYR A 225 10.06 -5.27 12.72
C TYR A 225 11.35 -4.67 13.29
N LEU A 226 11.33 -3.38 13.64
CA LEU A 226 12.48 -2.68 14.17
C LEU A 226 12.91 -3.23 15.53
N LYS A 227 12.01 -3.71 16.40
CA LYS A 227 12.39 -4.32 17.71
C LYS A 227 13.40 -5.47 17.62
N HIS A 228 13.54 -6.09 16.45
CA HIS A 228 14.55 -7.11 16.18
C HIS A 228 15.85 -6.51 15.59
N GLU A 229 16.27 -5.34 16.11
CA GLU A 229 17.29 -4.43 15.54
C GLU A 229 18.63 -5.06 15.20
N GLU A 230 19.07 -6.06 15.98
CA GLU A 230 20.45 -6.59 15.98
C GLU A 230 20.93 -7.13 14.61
N LYS A 231 20.07 -7.19 13.60
CA LYS A 231 20.36 -7.77 12.28
C LYS A 231 20.03 -6.88 11.08
N ILE A 232 19.59 -5.63 11.27
CA ILE A 232 19.16 -4.78 10.13
C ILE A 232 20.33 -3.95 9.60
N THR A 233 20.76 -4.26 8.37
CA THR A 233 21.84 -3.54 7.68
C THR A 233 21.39 -2.16 7.19
N TRP A 234 22.34 -1.25 6.94
CA TRP A 234 22.04 0.05 6.33
C TRP A 234 21.41 -0.05 4.94
N GLN A 235 21.77 -1.08 4.15
CA GLN A 235 21.13 -1.33 2.87
C GLN A 235 19.62 -1.62 3.03
N GLU A 236 19.25 -2.39 4.07
CA GLU A 236 17.85 -2.66 4.38
C GLU A 236 17.13 -1.42 4.91
N LYS A 237 17.76 -0.63 5.80
CA LYS A 237 17.22 0.66 6.29
C LYS A 237 16.91 1.63 5.14
N VAL A 238 17.84 1.76 4.18
CA VAL A 238 17.65 2.57 2.97
C VAL A 238 16.54 1.99 2.09
N LYS A 239 16.48 0.67 1.90
CA LYS A 239 15.41 0.00 1.14
C LYS A 239 14.03 0.24 1.76
N ILE A 240 13.90 0.15 3.07
CA ILE A 240 12.66 0.43 3.81
C ILE A 240 12.23 1.87 3.52
N THR A 241 13.13 2.82 3.79
CA THR A 241 12.91 4.27 3.60
C THR A 241 12.44 4.58 2.17
N TYR A 242 13.18 4.09 1.17
CA TYR A 242 12.84 4.27 -0.24
C TYR A 242 11.44 3.74 -0.60
N GLN A 243 11.06 2.57 -0.07
CA GLN A 243 9.76 1.97 -0.36
C GLN A 243 8.60 2.77 0.25
N ILE A 244 8.79 3.32 1.46
CA ILE A 244 7.81 4.20 2.12
C ILE A 244 7.65 5.49 1.32
N ILE A 245 8.73 6.19 0.99
CA ILE A 245 8.71 7.46 0.24
C ILE A 245 8.07 7.26 -1.14
N LYS A 246 8.44 6.18 -1.82
CA LYS A 246 7.83 5.80 -3.11
C LYS A 246 6.32 5.54 -3.00
N ALA A 247 5.87 4.96 -1.88
CA ALA A 247 4.45 4.72 -1.63
C ALA A 247 3.73 6.04 -1.36
N LEU A 248 4.30 6.91 -0.52
CA LEU A 248 3.77 8.23 -0.20
C LEU A 248 3.65 9.11 -1.46
N GLY A 249 4.66 9.10 -2.33
CA GLY A 249 4.59 9.82 -3.60
C GLY A 249 3.49 9.30 -4.55
N LYS A 250 2.91 8.11 -4.32
CA LYS A 250 1.68 7.69 -5.01
C LYS A 250 0.42 8.28 -4.40
N ILE A 251 0.41 8.52 -3.10
CA ILE A 251 -0.66 9.23 -2.40
C ILE A 251 -0.68 10.69 -2.84
N HIS A 252 0.47 11.37 -2.79
CA HIS A 252 0.60 12.78 -3.21
C HIS A 252 0.26 12.97 -4.69
N LYS A 253 0.61 12.02 -5.56
CA LYS A 253 0.22 12.04 -6.98
C LYS A 253 -1.30 12.00 -7.21
N GLU A 254 -2.06 11.40 -6.31
CA GLU A 254 -3.53 11.40 -6.36
C GLU A 254 -4.12 12.62 -5.63
N LYS A 255 -3.29 13.64 -5.34
CA LYS A 255 -3.65 14.88 -4.65
C LYS A 255 -4.19 14.66 -3.24
N ALA A 256 -3.71 13.62 -2.56
CA ALA A 256 -4.09 13.29 -1.20
C ALA A 256 -2.90 13.39 -0.23
N ILE A 257 -3.20 13.67 1.03
CA ILE A 257 -2.28 13.67 2.18
C ILE A 257 -2.67 12.50 3.08
N HIS A 258 -1.68 11.76 3.59
CA HIS A 258 -1.91 10.64 4.51
C HIS A 258 -2.37 11.09 5.90
N LYS A 259 -1.76 12.17 6.43
CA LYS A 259 -2.05 12.82 7.73
C LYS A 259 -1.68 12.03 8.99
N ASP A 260 -1.56 10.71 8.92
CA ASP A 260 -1.19 9.86 10.06
C ASP A 260 -0.10 8.83 9.73
N LEU A 261 0.99 9.28 9.12
CA LEU A 261 2.08 8.40 8.74
C LEU A 261 3.01 8.13 9.93
N HIS A 262 3.06 6.88 10.39
CA HIS A 262 3.95 6.43 11.46
C HIS A 262 4.27 4.94 11.30
N SER A 263 5.21 4.40 12.08
CA SER A 263 5.70 3.01 11.90
C SER A 263 4.62 1.94 12.01
N GLY A 264 3.63 2.12 12.90
CA GLY A 264 2.45 1.24 12.98
C GLY A 264 1.58 1.19 11.71
N ASN A 265 1.62 2.21 10.84
CA ASN A 265 0.86 2.25 9.58
C ASN A 265 1.70 1.81 8.37
N ILE A 266 2.95 1.37 8.60
CA ILE A 266 3.84 0.82 7.57
C ILE A 266 3.90 -0.70 7.75
N LEU A 267 3.28 -1.46 6.85
CA LEU A 267 3.15 -2.92 6.97
C LEU A 267 4.10 -3.68 6.04
N TYR A 268 4.69 -4.74 6.57
CA TYR A 268 5.62 -5.61 5.85
C TYR A 268 4.94 -6.86 5.31
N SER A 269 5.30 -7.25 4.08
CA SER A 269 5.02 -8.60 3.57
C SER A 269 6.31 -9.40 3.41
N LYS A 270 6.47 -10.47 4.21
CA LYS A 270 7.57 -11.44 4.10
C LYS A 270 7.58 -12.08 2.71
N SER A 271 6.42 -12.51 2.22
CA SER A 271 6.31 -13.20 0.92
C SER A 271 6.78 -12.36 -0.27
N ARG A 272 6.63 -11.03 -0.18
CA ARG A 272 7.02 -10.08 -1.23
C ARG A 272 8.30 -9.33 -0.93
N ASN A 273 8.83 -9.49 0.28
CA ASN A 273 9.90 -8.69 0.84
C ASN A 273 9.73 -7.18 0.54
N TYR A 274 8.55 -6.64 0.85
CA TYR A 274 8.16 -5.28 0.47
C TYR A 274 7.28 -4.62 1.54
N TRP A 275 7.45 -3.31 1.68
CA TRP A 275 6.78 -2.43 2.63
C TRP A 275 5.64 -1.65 1.98
N TYR A 276 4.56 -1.51 2.72
CA TYR A 276 3.30 -0.93 2.25
C TYR A 276 2.81 0.13 3.22
N ILE A 277 2.27 1.22 2.70
CA ILE A 277 1.46 2.15 3.50
C ILE A 277 0.06 1.55 3.67
N SER A 278 -0.45 1.62 4.90
CA SER A 278 -1.78 1.19 5.32
C SER A 278 -2.52 2.33 6.03
N ASP A 279 -3.74 2.07 6.47
CA ASP A 279 -4.59 3.01 7.21
C ASP A 279 -4.80 4.37 6.52
N LEU A 280 -5.83 4.43 5.68
CA LEU A 280 -6.20 5.64 4.95
C LEU A 280 -7.41 6.35 5.58
N GLY A 281 -7.71 6.10 6.85
CA GLY A 281 -8.90 6.64 7.53
C GLY A 281 -8.93 8.17 7.64
N LEU A 282 -7.75 8.80 7.71
CA LEU A 282 -7.58 10.26 7.71
C LEU A 282 -7.11 10.79 6.35
N CYS A 283 -6.85 9.90 5.40
CA CYS A 283 -6.30 10.27 4.11
C CYS A 283 -7.35 11.01 3.29
N GLY A 284 -6.94 12.13 2.70
CA GLY A 284 -7.88 12.99 1.97
C GLY A 284 -7.19 14.15 1.27
N PRO A 285 -7.96 15.00 0.59
CA PRO A 285 -7.41 16.10 -0.18
C PRO A 285 -6.77 17.15 0.73
N ALA A 286 -5.79 17.86 0.17
CA ALA A 286 -4.94 18.80 0.91
C ALA A 286 -5.65 20.06 1.40
N ASP A 287 -6.75 20.43 0.76
CA ASP A 287 -7.56 21.62 1.06
C ASP A 287 -8.57 21.40 2.18
N LYS A 288 -8.85 20.15 2.56
CA LYS A 288 -9.77 19.79 3.63
C LYS A 288 -8.99 19.55 4.93
N SER A 289 -8.78 20.62 5.68
CA SER A 289 -8.22 20.51 7.04
C SER A 289 -9.28 20.04 8.04
N PRO A 290 -8.97 19.08 8.92
CA PRO A 290 -9.90 18.60 9.94
C PRO A 290 -10.12 19.65 11.05
N GLU A 291 -11.24 19.52 11.77
CA GLU A 291 -11.57 20.41 12.91
C GLU A 291 -10.60 20.27 14.08
N SER A 292 -9.98 19.10 14.22
CA SER A 292 -9.04 18.75 15.29
C SER A 292 -7.73 18.22 14.71
N VAL A 293 -6.66 18.31 15.52
CA VAL A 293 -5.39 17.66 15.18
C VAL A 293 -5.54 16.16 15.41
N TYR A 294 -5.30 15.39 14.37
CA TYR A 294 -5.28 13.93 14.40
C TYR A 294 -3.88 13.39 14.07
N GLY A 295 -3.59 12.22 14.62
CA GLY A 295 -2.40 11.44 14.31
C GLY A 295 -1.50 11.18 15.52
N ASN A 296 -0.37 10.53 15.27
CA ASN A 296 0.57 10.14 16.31
C ASN A 296 1.59 11.25 16.62
N LEU A 297 1.47 11.89 17.79
CA LEU A 297 2.17 13.14 18.17
C LEU A 297 3.65 13.26 17.74
N PRO A 298 4.53 12.25 17.96
CA PRO A 298 5.93 12.32 17.54
C PRO A 298 6.16 12.52 16.04
N TYR A 299 5.17 12.20 15.20
CA TYR A 299 5.22 12.28 13.74
C TYR A 299 4.46 13.48 13.18
N ILE A 300 3.78 14.26 14.03
CA ILE A 300 2.97 15.41 13.61
C ILE A 300 3.87 16.64 13.42
N ALA A 301 3.74 17.28 12.27
CA ALA A 301 4.53 18.47 11.93
C ALA A 301 4.16 19.69 12.81
N PRO A 302 5.11 20.59 13.11
CA PRO A 302 4.86 21.78 13.94
C PRO A 302 3.69 22.66 13.48
N GLU A 303 3.54 22.87 12.17
CA GLU A 303 2.44 23.65 11.59
C GLU A 303 1.08 22.98 11.77
N VAL A 304 1.04 21.65 11.80
CA VAL A 304 -0.19 20.91 12.08
C VAL A 304 -0.57 21.07 13.55
N ILE A 305 0.40 20.99 14.47
CA ILE A 305 0.16 21.20 15.90
C ILE A 305 -0.39 22.61 16.17
N THR A 306 0.22 23.62 15.55
CA THR A 306 -0.10 25.03 15.84
C THR A 306 -1.30 25.59 15.07
N ARG A 307 -1.48 25.17 13.81
CA ARG A 307 -2.46 25.78 12.89
C ARG A 307 -3.47 24.77 12.32
N LYS A 308 -3.31 23.47 12.60
CA LYS A 308 -4.12 22.38 12.00
C LYS A 308 -3.98 22.32 10.47
N GLU A 309 -2.89 22.86 9.94
CA GLU A 309 -2.63 22.96 8.50
C GLU A 309 -1.91 21.70 8.01
N TYR A 310 -2.68 20.74 7.50
CA TYR A 310 -2.11 19.55 6.84
C TYR A 310 -1.69 19.90 5.42
N SER A 311 -0.50 19.45 5.01
CA SER A 311 0.03 19.66 3.67
C SER A 311 0.81 18.43 3.18
N TYR A 312 1.21 18.39 1.90
CA TYR A 312 2.15 17.35 1.46
C TYR A 312 3.45 17.40 2.29
N ALA A 313 3.89 18.61 2.67
CA ALA A 313 5.09 18.81 3.49
C ALA A 313 4.91 18.35 4.95
N SER A 314 3.68 18.25 5.47
CA SER A 314 3.45 17.64 6.78
C SER A 314 3.62 16.12 6.74
N ASP A 315 3.23 15.45 5.64
CA ASP A 315 3.57 14.03 5.47
C ASP A 315 5.10 13.82 5.33
N ILE A 316 5.81 14.76 4.69
CA ILE A 316 7.28 14.71 4.58
C ILE A 316 7.95 14.85 5.95
N TYR A 317 7.40 15.68 6.83
CA TYR A 317 7.85 15.72 8.22
C TYR A 317 7.75 14.35 8.89
N SER A 318 6.62 13.66 8.71
CA SER A 318 6.45 12.29 9.22
C SER A 318 7.44 11.30 8.60
N ILE A 319 7.85 11.49 7.33
CA ILE A 319 8.96 10.73 6.72
C ILE A 319 10.27 10.98 7.46
N GLY A 320 10.60 12.21 7.83
CA GLY A 320 11.80 12.51 8.62
C GLY A 320 11.80 11.78 9.97
N MET A 321 10.65 11.73 10.64
CA MET A 321 10.51 10.98 11.90
C MET A 321 10.60 9.46 11.72
N LEU A 322 10.03 8.92 10.64
CA LEU A 322 10.20 7.52 10.25
C LEU A 322 11.65 7.19 9.91
N MET A 323 12.36 8.07 9.19
CA MET A 323 13.78 7.90 8.90
C MET A 323 14.60 7.84 10.17
N TRP A 324 14.29 8.69 11.16
CA TRP A 324 14.95 8.64 12.46
C TRP A 324 14.68 7.32 13.18
N GLU A 325 13.42 6.88 13.23
CA GLU A 325 13.04 5.60 13.86
C GLU A 325 13.69 4.40 13.15
N ILE A 326 13.80 4.39 11.82
CA ILE A 326 14.51 3.35 11.07
C ILE A 326 16.01 3.37 11.38
N SER A 327 16.58 4.56 11.54
CA SER A 327 17.99 4.75 11.86
C SER A 327 18.32 4.28 13.27
N SER A 328 17.58 4.75 14.27
CA SER A 328 17.79 4.47 15.70
C SER A 328 17.21 3.13 16.15
N GLY A 329 16.24 2.61 15.41
CA GLY A 329 15.40 1.46 15.76
C GLY A 329 14.39 1.73 16.88
N GLN A 330 14.41 2.93 17.46
CA GLN A 330 13.57 3.34 18.59
C GLN A 330 12.45 4.27 18.14
N PRO A 331 11.25 4.19 18.77
CA PRO A 331 10.20 5.18 18.56
C PRO A 331 10.68 6.61 18.84
N PRO A 332 10.32 7.60 18.00
CA PRO A 332 10.68 8.99 18.23
C PRO A 332 10.13 9.46 19.57
N PHE A 333 10.99 10.11 20.36
CA PHE A 333 10.66 10.61 21.70
C PHE A 333 10.18 9.54 22.72
N ILE A 334 10.62 8.27 22.60
CA ILE A 334 10.24 7.17 23.51
C ILE A 334 10.34 7.49 25.02
N ASN A 335 11.27 8.36 25.43
CA ASN A 335 11.49 8.73 26.83
C ASN A 335 10.70 9.97 27.28
N TYR A 336 9.73 10.44 26.48
CA TYR A 336 8.89 11.59 26.77
C TYR A 336 7.43 11.17 26.86
N GLU A 337 6.69 11.83 27.74
CA GLU A 337 5.23 11.73 27.72
C GLU A 337 4.67 12.41 26.46
N HIS A 338 3.77 11.73 25.75
CA HIS A 338 3.14 12.26 24.55
C HIS A 338 1.97 13.20 24.91
N ASN A 339 2.31 14.35 25.50
CA ASN A 339 1.36 15.33 26.02
C ASN A 339 1.58 16.71 25.36
N TYR A 340 0.82 17.71 25.82
CA TYR A 340 0.93 19.09 25.33
C TYR A 340 2.34 19.67 25.47
N GLY A 341 3.10 19.30 26.52
CA GLY A 341 4.47 19.73 26.71
C GLY A 341 5.39 19.27 25.58
N LEU A 342 5.32 17.98 25.20
CA LEU A 342 6.07 17.47 24.05
C LEU A 342 5.64 18.16 22.74
N ALA A 343 4.35 18.45 22.58
CA ALA A 343 3.86 19.16 21.40
C ALA A 343 4.49 20.55 21.26
N MET A 344 4.56 21.32 22.36
CA MET A 344 5.16 22.65 22.37
C MET A 344 6.69 22.61 22.19
N ASP A 345 7.35 21.60 22.76
CA ASP A 345 8.76 21.33 22.53
C ASP A 345 9.06 21.09 21.03
N ILE A 346 8.24 20.27 20.36
CA ILE A 346 8.37 20.01 18.91
C ILE A 346 8.22 21.30 18.09
N VAL A 347 7.24 22.13 18.48
CA VAL A 347 7.00 23.46 17.88
C VAL A 347 8.19 24.38 18.10
N ALA A 348 8.84 24.33 19.26
CA ALA A 348 10.06 25.06 19.58
C ALA A 348 11.32 24.52 18.86
N GLY A 349 11.18 23.50 18.01
CA GLY A 349 12.27 22.94 17.22
C GLY A 349 12.94 21.70 17.83
N LYS A 350 12.39 21.14 18.92
CA LYS A 350 12.92 19.89 19.47
C LYS A 350 12.82 18.76 18.44
N ARG A 351 13.92 18.02 18.29
CA ARG A 351 14.01 16.81 17.46
C ARG A 351 14.65 15.69 18.27
N PRO A 352 14.38 14.41 17.92
CA PRO A 352 15.09 13.29 18.51
C PRO A 352 16.62 13.41 18.30
N LYS A 353 17.41 13.02 19.30
CA LYS A 353 18.88 13.10 19.22
C LYS A 353 19.42 12.08 18.22
N ILE A 354 20.42 12.47 17.44
CA ILE A 354 21.18 11.56 16.57
C ILE A 354 22.53 11.33 17.26
N THR A 355 22.78 10.13 17.76
CA THR A 355 24.04 9.81 18.45
C THR A 355 25.00 9.11 17.49
N PRO A 356 26.33 9.24 17.66
CA PRO A 356 27.29 8.50 16.84
C PRO A 356 27.09 6.97 16.90
N GLU A 357 26.54 6.46 18.00
CA GLU A 357 26.29 5.02 18.24
C GLU A 357 25.29 4.42 17.24
N THR A 358 24.37 5.23 16.67
CA THR A 358 23.43 4.75 15.66
C THR A 358 24.10 4.46 14.31
N GLY A 359 25.32 4.95 14.10
CA GLY A 359 26.09 4.75 12.88
C GLY A 359 25.41 5.33 11.63
N THR A 360 24.62 6.41 11.79
CA THR A 360 23.84 7.02 10.70
C THR A 360 24.74 7.62 9.61
N PRO A 361 24.66 7.15 8.35
CA PRO A 361 25.41 7.72 7.24
C PRO A 361 25.07 9.20 7.05
N LEU A 362 26.07 10.00 6.72
CA LEU A 362 25.93 11.45 6.59
C LEU A 362 24.84 11.85 5.59
N GLN A 363 24.80 11.23 4.39
CA GLN A 363 23.77 11.58 3.40
C GLN A 363 22.35 11.24 3.87
N TYR A 364 22.20 10.16 4.65
CA TYR A 364 20.91 9.78 5.22
C TYR A 364 20.46 10.78 6.29
N LYS A 365 21.41 11.19 7.15
CA LYS A 365 21.19 12.23 8.16
C LYS A 365 20.76 13.54 7.52
N GLU A 366 21.49 14.04 6.53
CA GLU A 366 21.18 15.32 5.87
C GLU A 366 19.80 15.28 5.20
N LEU A 367 19.44 14.16 4.57
CA LEU A 367 18.13 13.97 3.97
C LEU A 367 17.01 13.97 5.01
N MET A 368 17.20 13.22 6.10
CA MET A 368 16.28 13.17 7.24
C MET A 368 16.09 14.56 7.84
N GLU A 369 17.18 15.32 7.98
CA GLU A 369 17.16 16.68 8.53
C GLU A 369 16.40 17.66 7.65
N ARG A 370 16.53 17.55 6.33
CA ARG A 370 15.67 18.30 5.39
C ARG A 370 14.20 17.90 5.50
N CYS A 371 13.88 16.63 5.72
CA CYS A 371 12.49 16.17 5.78
C CYS A 371 11.72 16.73 6.99
N TRP A 372 12.37 16.84 8.16
CA TRP A 372 11.73 17.33 9.39
C TRP A 372 12.04 18.80 9.73
N ASP A 373 12.50 19.58 8.75
CA ASP A 373 12.84 20.99 8.93
C ASP A 373 11.63 21.77 9.49
N ALA A 374 11.89 22.75 10.35
CA ALA A 374 10.83 23.60 10.89
C ALA A 374 10.21 24.48 9.80
N ASN A 375 11.01 24.94 8.83
CA ASN A 375 10.54 25.67 7.67
C ASN A 375 9.98 24.69 6.61
N ILE A 376 8.70 24.84 6.31
CA ILE A 376 7.96 24.01 5.36
C ILE A 376 8.59 24.05 3.96
N THR A 377 9.14 25.20 3.54
CA THR A 377 9.70 25.37 2.18
C THR A 377 11.04 24.67 1.99
N GLU A 378 11.77 24.39 3.07
CA GLU A 378 13.03 23.66 3.02
C GLU A 378 12.82 22.14 2.98
N ARG A 379 11.60 21.68 3.26
CA ARG A 379 11.28 20.25 3.20
C ARG A 379 11.28 19.76 1.76
N SER A 380 11.94 18.62 1.57
CA SER A 380 12.01 17.93 0.28
C SER A 380 10.61 17.46 -0.18
N THR A 381 10.43 17.20 -1.48
CA THR A 381 9.22 16.55 -2.00
C THR A 381 9.46 15.06 -2.21
N THR A 382 8.41 14.26 -2.35
CA THR A 382 8.58 12.82 -2.65
C THR A 382 9.28 12.56 -3.98
N GLU A 383 9.30 13.54 -4.89
CA GLU A 383 10.00 13.48 -6.16
C GLU A 383 11.49 13.82 -6.03
N SER A 384 11.86 14.69 -5.08
CA SER A 384 13.25 15.11 -4.88
C SER A 384 14.05 14.16 -3.97
N ILE A 385 13.35 13.40 -3.11
CA ILE A 385 13.92 12.34 -2.27
C ILE A 385 13.99 11.02 -3.03
#